data_AF-A0A554G779-F1
#
_entry.id   AF-A0A554G779-F1
#
_cell.length_a   1.000
_cell.length_b   1.000
_cell.length_c   1.000
_cell.angle_alpha   90.00
_cell.angle_beta   90.00
_cell.angle_gamma   90.00
#
_symmetry.space_group_name_H-M   'P 1'
#
loop_
_entity.id
_entity.type
_entity.pdbx_description
1 polymer ?
#
loop_
_entity_poly.entity_id
_entity_poly.type
_entity_poly.pdbx_seq_one_letter_code
_entity_poly.pdbx_strand_id
1 'polypeptide(L)'
;MRNRERVMLGGAGVLVAALLAVAPWPAREERARPAAPGAVAPAAAPVPAAAVAPKRAVPARTPEPGQPAATVAPPSPGDVPPEPEVANAPPQQNDPIAEELPQTARWKLEKTEHITTLLGRDVTRLEGERQEARTRGDKARVEQVDALLRRHRVRLDELREEARVLTEAARNEPPEP
;
A
#
# COMPACT_ATOMS: atom_id res chain seq x y z
N MET A 1 -26.70 -47.34 -7.27
CA MET A 1 -27.52 -46.27 -6.65
C MET A 1 -27.04 -46.05 -5.23
N ARG A 2 -27.05 -44.77 -4.80
CA ARG A 2 -26.87 -44.24 -3.43
C ARG A 2 -25.43 -44.23 -2.91
N ASN A 3 -24.82 -43.04 -2.90
CA ASN A 3 -23.99 -42.47 -1.80
C ASN A 3 -23.16 -41.25 -2.28
N ARG A 4 -23.79 -40.16 -2.75
CA ARG A 4 -23.07 -38.92 -3.12
C ARG A 4 -23.71 -37.59 -2.66
N GLU A 5 -24.61 -37.58 -1.68
CA GLU A 5 -25.37 -36.37 -1.30
C GLU A 5 -25.17 -35.87 0.14
N ARG A 6 -23.97 -35.99 0.72
CA ARG A 6 -23.78 -35.57 2.14
C ARG A 6 -22.61 -34.64 2.47
N VAL A 7 -22.04 -33.93 1.50
CA VAL A 7 -20.94 -32.97 1.80
C VAL A 7 -21.33 -31.49 1.60
N MET A 8 -22.50 -31.20 1.02
CA MET A 8 -22.96 -29.82 0.78
C MET A 8 -23.90 -29.24 1.86
N LEU A 9 -23.68 -29.52 3.14
CA LEU A 9 -24.48 -28.89 4.23
C LEU A 9 -23.67 -28.31 5.39
N GLY A 10 -22.33 -28.32 5.34
CA GLY A 10 -21.49 -27.76 6.40
C GLY A 10 -21.11 -26.28 6.23
N GLY A 11 -21.21 -25.72 5.02
CA GLY A 11 -20.63 -24.41 4.70
C GLY A 11 -21.51 -23.19 5.01
N ALA A 12 -22.83 -23.37 5.07
CA ALA A 12 -23.77 -22.24 5.17
C ALA A 12 -23.94 -21.68 6.60
N GLY A 13 -23.71 -22.51 7.64
CA GLY A 13 -23.88 -22.08 9.04
C GLY A 13 -22.75 -21.16 9.56
N VAL A 14 -21.54 -21.33 9.03
CA VAL A 14 -20.35 -20.60 9.51
C VAL A 14 -20.34 -19.14 9.02
N LEU A 15 -20.88 -18.88 7.83
CA LEU A 15 -20.97 -17.53 7.26
C LEU A 15 -21.98 -16.63 7.98
N VAL A 16 -23.09 -17.19 8.49
CA VAL A 16 -24.08 -16.42 9.26
C VAL A 16 -23.57 -16.09 10.68
N ALA A 17 -22.81 -17.00 11.30
CA ALA A 17 -22.18 -16.74 12.60
C ALA A 17 -21.05 -15.69 12.51
N ALA A 18 -20.29 -15.68 11.42
CA ALA A 18 -19.24 -14.70 11.19
C ALA A 18 -19.78 -13.28 10.91
N LEU A 19 -20.94 -13.16 10.25
CA LEU A 19 -21.59 -11.86 9.99
C LEU A 19 -22.27 -11.24 11.22
N LEU A 20 -22.67 -12.04 12.22
CA LEU A 20 -23.21 -11.52 13.49
C LEU A 20 -22.12 -11.15 14.51
N ALA A 21 -20.86 -11.52 14.28
CA ALA A 21 -19.74 -11.19 15.18
C ALA A 21 -19.06 -9.85 14.85
N VAL A 22 -19.48 -9.18 13.77
CA VAL A 22 -18.96 -7.87 13.35
C VAL A 22 -19.99 -6.79 13.63
N ALA A 23 -20.16 -6.43 14.92
CA ALA A 23 -20.30 -5.07 15.45
C ALA A 23 -21.00 -5.06 16.84
N PRO A 24 -20.75 -4.08 17.73
CA PRO A 24 -19.65 -3.12 17.76
C PRO A 24 -18.83 -3.18 19.07
N TRP A 25 -17.59 -2.74 18.94
CA TRP A 25 -16.75 -2.06 19.94
C TRP A 25 -17.47 -1.67 21.26
N PRO A 26 -17.02 -2.12 22.45
CA PRO A 26 -17.50 -1.54 23.69
C PRO A 26 -16.97 -0.11 23.73
N ALA A 27 -17.87 0.85 23.62
CA ALA A 27 -17.60 2.22 24.00
C ALA A 27 -17.02 2.20 25.42
N ARG A 28 -15.84 2.79 25.55
CA ARG A 28 -15.18 3.05 26.81
C ARG A 28 -16.16 3.87 27.66
N GLU A 29 -16.88 3.21 28.56
CA GLU A 29 -17.65 3.87 29.61
C GLU A 29 -16.67 4.66 30.47
N GLU A 30 -16.59 5.95 30.18
CA GLU A 30 -15.98 6.91 31.06
C GLU A 30 -16.85 6.94 32.32
N ARG A 31 -16.30 6.35 33.38
CA ARG A 31 -16.90 6.26 34.71
C ARG A 31 -17.12 7.67 35.25
N ALA A 32 -18.26 8.27 34.93
CA ALA A 32 -18.73 9.50 35.53
C ALA A 32 -19.05 9.24 37.01
N ARG A 33 -18.29 9.90 37.86
CA ARG A 33 -18.42 9.98 39.32
C ARG A 33 -19.84 10.43 39.70
N PRO A 34 -20.47 9.86 40.75
CA PRO A 34 -21.82 10.26 41.14
C PRO A 34 -21.77 11.65 41.79
N ALA A 35 -22.55 12.59 41.24
CA ALA A 35 -22.97 13.79 41.93
C ALA A 35 -24.51 13.77 42.04
N ALA A 36 -24.98 14.04 43.25
CA ALA A 36 -26.38 13.98 43.68
C ALA A 36 -27.25 15.10 43.04
N PRO A 37 -28.59 15.08 43.21
CA PRO A 37 -29.57 15.50 42.21
C PRO A 37 -29.97 16.98 42.28
N GLY A 38 -30.25 17.56 41.11
CA GLY A 38 -31.00 18.80 40.92
C GLY A 38 -31.35 18.92 39.43
N ALA A 39 -32.56 18.53 39.03
CA ALA A 39 -33.71 19.41 38.86
C ALA A 39 -33.73 20.15 37.50
N VAL A 40 -34.68 19.71 36.67
CA VAL A 40 -35.49 20.48 35.71
C VAL A 40 -34.84 20.85 34.35
N ALA A 41 -35.29 20.14 33.31
CA ALA A 41 -35.16 20.53 31.91
C ALA A 41 -36.01 21.77 31.58
N PRO A 42 -35.66 22.51 30.52
CA PRO A 42 -36.65 22.72 29.48
C PRO A 42 -36.11 22.45 28.07
N ALA A 43 -36.97 21.86 27.25
CA ALA A 43 -36.78 21.64 25.82
C ALA A 43 -36.63 22.98 25.09
N ALA A 44 -35.63 23.08 24.22
CA ALA A 44 -35.42 24.21 23.32
C ALA A 44 -35.50 23.76 21.86
N ALA A 45 -36.17 24.58 21.05
CA ALA A 45 -36.70 24.39 19.71
C ALA A 45 -35.66 24.04 18.61
N PRO A 46 -36.10 23.49 17.45
CA PRO A 46 -35.22 23.12 16.35
C PRO A 46 -34.58 24.33 15.67
N VAL A 47 -33.25 24.31 15.56
CA VAL A 47 -32.43 25.34 14.91
C VAL A 47 -32.49 25.17 13.39
N PRO A 48 -32.78 26.21 12.59
CA PRO A 48 -32.73 26.12 11.13
C PRO A 48 -31.28 25.99 10.65
N ALA A 49 -31.03 24.98 9.80
CA ALA A 49 -29.73 24.72 9.19
C ALA A 49 -29.36 25.82 8.18
N ALA A 50 -28.62 26.83 8.64
CA ALA A 50 -27.90 27.73 7.76
C ALA A 50 -26.67 27.01 7.22
N ALA A 51 -26.64 26.84 5.89
CA ALA A 51 -25.56 26.20 5.15
C ALA A 51 -24.23 26.95 5.34
N VAL A 52 -23.35 26.42 6.18
CA VAL A 52 -21.94 26.84 6.26
C VAL A 52 -21.17 26.04 5.22
N ALA A 53 -20.88 26.67 4.08
CA ALA A 53 -19.92 26.13 3.12
C ALA A 53 -18.53 26.07 3.80
N PRO A 54 -17.83 24.92 3.82
CA PRO A 54 -16.51 24.86 4.41
C PRO A 54 -15.52 25.63 3.53
N LYS A 55 -14.97 26.72 4.09
CA LYS A 55 -13.84 27.45 3.50
C LYS A 55 -12.67 26.48 3.40
N ARG A 56 -12.24 26.15 2.17
CA ARG A 56 -11.11 25.24 1.91
C ARG A 56 -9.85 25.82 2.56
N ALA A 57 -9.43 25.23 3.68
CA ALA A 57 -8.16 25.54 4.30
C ALA A 57 -7.04 25.00 3.41
N VAL A 58 -6.26 25.89 2.80
CA VAL A 58 -4.99 25.53 2.18
C VAL A 58 -4.01 25.27 3.32
N PRO A 59 -3.33 24.10 3.38
CA PRO A 59 -2.30 23.89 4.38
C PRO A 59 -1.18 24.91 4.14
N ALA A 60 -0.96 25.81 5.10
CA ALA A 60 0.25 26.60 5.13
C ALA A 60 1.42 25.64 5.35
N ARG A 61 2.33 25.53 4.38
CA ARG A 61 3.55 24.74 4.54
C ARG A 61 4.42 25.43 5.58
N THR A 62 4.51 24.84 6.76
CA THR A 62 5.57 25.15 7.72
C THR A 62 6.90 24.79 7.07
N PRO A 63 7.90 25.70 7.03
CA PRO A 63 9.23 25.34 6.54
C PRO A 63 9.84 24.29 7.47
N GLU A 64 10.20 23.13 6.94
CA GLU A 64 10.93 22.12 7.69
C GLU A 64 12.38 22.62 7.91
N PRO A 65 12.88 22.73 9.15
CA PRO A 65 14.27 23.10 9.39
C PRO A 65 15.15 21.86 9.18
N GLY A 66 15.84 21.78 8.04
CA GLY A 66 16.93 20.81 7.89
C GLY A 66 17.17 20.20 6.51
N GLN A 67 16.36 20.51 5.49
CA GLN A 67 16.71 20.07 4.13
C GLN A 67 17.84 20.96 3.60
N PRO A 68 18.95 20.40 3.08
CA PRO A 68 19.88 21.17 2.29
C PRO A 68 19.09 21.72 1.10
N ALA A 69 18.82 23.02 1.11
CA ALA A 69 18.21 23.69 -0.01
C ALA A 69 19.07 23.37 -1.23
N ALA A 70 18.46 22.82 -2.28
CA ALA A 70 19.14 22.62 -3.55
C ALA A 70 19.74 23.96 -3.98
N THR A 71 21.07 24.06 -4.00
CA THR A 71 21.76 25.24 -4.48
C THR A 71 21.54 25.29 -5.99
N VAL A 72 20.53 26.04 -6.42
CA VAL A 72 20.36 26.36 -7.85
C VAL A 72 21.51 27.29 -8.21
N ALA A 73 22.44 26.78 -9.01
CA ALA A 73 23.50 27.59 -9.57
C ALA A 73 22.86 28.72 -10.39
N PRO A 74 23.32 29.99 -10.23
CA PRO A 74 22.82 31.06 -11.07
C PRO A 74 23.15 30.72 -12.53
N PRO A 75 22.22 30.99 -13.47
CA PRO A 75 22.47 30.76 -14.88
C PRO A 75 23.74 31.50 -15.30
N SER A 76 24.63 30.79 -16.01
CA SER A 76 25.87 31.36 -16.51
C SER A 76 25.55 32.41 -17.58
N PRO A 77 26.39 33.44 -17.78
CA PRO A 77 26.21 34.38 -18.88
C PRO A 77 26.22 33.63 -20.22
N GLY A 78 25.05 33.53 -20.86
CA GLY A 78 24.84 32.73 -22.08
C GLY A 78 23.82 31.58 -21.92
N ASP A 79 23.40 31.27 -20.70
CA ASP A 79 22.29 30.33 -20.46
C ASP A 79 20.99 30.94 -20.99
N VAL A 80 20.47 30.33 -22.05
CA VAL A 80 19.16 30.66 -22.60
C VAL A 80 18.10 30.07 -21.66
N PRO A 81 17.17 30.89 -21.14
CA PRO A 81 16.05 30.38 -20.36
C PRO A 81 15.29 29.31 -21.17
N PRO A 82 14.87 28.20 -20.56
CA PRO A 82 14.08 27.20 -21.28
C PRO A 82 12.85 27.90 -21.87
N GLU A 83 12.61 27.66 -23.17
CA GLU A 83 11.48 28.27 -23.86
C GLU A 83 10.17 27.91 -23.14
N PRO A 84 9.23 28.87 -23.04
CA PRO A 84 7.98 28.63 -22.35
C PRO A 84 7.26 27.45 -23.00
N GLU A 85 6.84 26.47 -22.19
CA GLU A 85 6.06 25.32 -22.66
C GLU A 85 4.83 25.84 -23.42
N VAL A 86 4.82 25.61 -24.74
CA VAL A 86 3.75 26.09 -25.61
C VAL A 86 2.51 25.25 -25.28
N ALA A 87 1.46 25.90 -24.77
CA ALA A 87 0.21 25.27 -24.32
C ALA A 87 -0.56 24.49 -25.43
N ASN A 88 -0.02 24.45 -26.65
CA ASN A 88 -0.55 23.76 -27.81
C ASN A 88 0.59 23.35 -28.74
N ALA A 89 1.60 22.65 -28.19
CA ALA A 89 2.68 22.09 -29.01
C ALA A 89 2.06 21.21 -30.13
N PRO A 90 2.56 21.34 -31.38
CA PRO A 90 2.07 20.50 -32.47
C PRO A 90 2.26 19.01 -32.12
N PRO A 91 1.39 18.11 -32.62
CA PRO A 91 1.53 16.69 -32.37
C PRO A 91 2.96 16.23 -32.71
N GLN A 92 3.67 15.72 -31.72
CA GLN A 92 5.00 15.16 -31.95
C GLN A 92 4.85 13.88 -32.76
N GLN A 93 5.60 13.79 -33.85
CA GLN A 93 5.63 12.60 -34.67
C GLN A 93 6.54 11.59 -33.96
N ASN A 94 5.92 10.73 -33.15
CA ASN A 94 6.64 9.67 -32.45
C ASN A 94 7.15 8.64 -33.46
N ASP A 95 8.35 8.11 -33.23
CA ASP A 95 8.83 6.96 -33.98
C ASP A 95 7.84 5.80 -33.83
N PRO A 96 7.65 4.98 -34.90
CA PRO A 96 6.80 3.82 -34.82
C PRO A 96 7.29 2.88 -33.72
N ILE A 97 6.39 2.54 -32.80
CA ILE A 97 6.68 1.62 -31.70
C ILE A 97 6.96 0.25 -32.31
N ALA A 98 8.16 -0.28 -32.12
CA ALA A 98 8.50 -1.64 -32.52
C ALA A 98 7.60 -2.65 -31.79
N GLU A 99 7.21 -3.73 -32.47
CA GLU A 99 6.46 -4.81 -31.84
C GLU A 99 7.28 -5.41 -30.70
N GLU A 100 6.70 -5.41 -29.49
CA GLU A 100 7.34 -5.98 -28.32
C GLU A 100 7.52 -7.49 -28.53
N LEU A 101 8.74 -7.99 -28.32
CA LEU A 101 9.02 -9.43 -28.43
C LEU A 101 8.05 -10.22 -27.54
N PRO A 102 7.65 -11.44 -27.94
CA PRO A 102 6.76 -12.25 -27.14
C PRO A 102 7.39 -12.51 -25.78
N GLN A 103 6.73 -12.04 -24.72
CA GLN A 103 7.15 -12.32 -23.34
C GLN A 103 6.84 -13.79 -23.01
N THR A 104 7.74 -14.69 -23.39
CA THR A 104 7.63 -16.14 -23.19
C THR A 104 7.53 -16.51 -21.71
N ALA A 105 6.93 -17.66 -21.41
CA ALA A 105 6.83 -18.14 -20.04
C ALA A 105 8.22 -18.38 -19.43
N ARG A 106 9.18 -18.85 -20.25
CA ARG A 106 10.59 -18.98 -19.87
C ARG A 106 11.24 -17.66 -19.49
N TRP A 107 11.06 -16.61 -20.29
CA TRP A 107 11.61 -15.29 -19.98
C TRP A 107 11.03 -14.72 -18.68
N LYS A 108 9.71 -14.86 -18.48
CA LYS A 108 9.05 -14.43 -17.23
C LYS A 108 9.54 -15.22 -16.02
N LEU A 109 9.76 -16.52 -16.17
CA LEU A 109 10.29 -17.37 -15.11
C LEU A 109 11.67 -16.87 -14.67
N GLU A 110 12.59 -16.66 -15.61
CA GLU A 110 13.94 -16.15 -15.32
C GLU A 110 13.89 -14.81 -14.57
N LYS A 111 13.03 -13.88 -15.01
CA LYS A 111 12.85 -12.59 -14.32
C LYS A 111 12.29 -12.75 -12.92
N THR A 112 11.31 -13.63 -12.74
CA THR A 112 10.67 -13.87 -11.44
C THR A 112 11.67 -14.48 -10.46
N GLU A 113 12.48 -15.44 -10.90
CA GLU A 113 13.55 -16.04 -10.11
C GLU A 113 14.62 -15.01 -9.72
N HIS A 114 15.00 -14.14 -10.65
CA HIS A 114 15.94 -13.05 -10.38
C HIS A 114 15.41 -12.10 -9.30
N ILE A 115 14.15 -11.64 -9.42
CA ILE A 115 13.52 -10.76 -8.43
C ILE A 115 13.39 -11.47 -7.08
N THR A 116 13.00 -12.74 -7.06
CA THR A 116 12.90 -13.56 -5.84
C THR A 116 14.25 -13.61 -5.11
N THR A 117 15.34 -13.79 -5.86
CA THR A 117 16.70 -13.82 -5.30
C THR A 117 17.08 -12.48 -4.67
N LEU A 118 16.83 -11.36 -5.37
CA LEU A 118 17.12 -10.02 -4.86
C LEU A 118 16.32 -9.72 -3.57
N LEU A 119 15.03 -10.04 -3.58
CA LEU A 119 14.16 -9.82 -2.42
C LEU A 119 14.58 -10.70 -1.23
N GLY A 120 15.02 -11.94 -1.49
CA GLY A 120 15.57 -12.83 -0.47
C GLY A 120 16.79 -12.24 0.23
N ARG A 121 17.71 -11.67 -0.55
CA ARG A 121 18.88 -10.96 0.00
C ARG A 121 18.48 -9.75 0.85
N ASP A 122 17.47 -8.99 0.41
CA ASP A 122 16.96 -7.85 1.18
C ASP A 122 16.33 -8.27 2.50
N VAL A 123 15.60 -9.40 2.54
CA VAL A 123 15.08 -9.95 3.80
C VAL A 123 16.22 -10.27 4.76
N THR A 124 17.27 -10.95 4.30
CA THR A 124 18.45 -11.25 5.15
C THR A 124 19.13 -9.97 5.66
N ARG A 125 19.31 -8.96 4.81
CA ARG A 125 19.87 -7.67 5.21
C ARG A 125 19.01 -6.98 6.27
N LEU A 126 17.70 -6.92 6.06
CA LEU A 126 16.75 -6.30 7.00
C LEU A 126 16.69 -7.04 8.34
N GLU A 127 16.85 -8.37 8.35
CA GLU A 127 16.96 -9.14 9.59
C GLU A 127 18.21 -8.76 10.40
N GLY A 128 19.34 -8.52 9.72
CA GLY A 128 20.54 -7.95 10.33
C GLY A 128 20.28 -6.57 10.92
N GLU A 129 19.72 -5.64 10.14
CA GLU A 129 19.39 -4.28 10.60
C GLU A 129 18.43 -4.28 11.79
N ARG A 130 17.43 -5.16 11.79
CA ARG A 130 16.51 -5.34 12.91
C ARG A 130 17.25 -5.73 14.18
N GLN A 131 18.18 -6.69 14.07
CA GLN A 131 18.94 -7.15 15.22
C GLN A 131 19.88 -6.05 15.74
N GLU A 132 20.53 -5.29 14.86
CA GLU A 132 21.34 -4.12 15.23
C GLU A 132 20.53 -3.00 15.88
N ALA A 133 19.32 -2.74 15.40
CA ALA A 133 18.41 -1.79 16.05
C ALA A 133 17.99 -2.29 17.44
N ARG A 134 17.76 -3.61 17.56
CA ARG A 134 17.41 -4.24 18.83
C ARG A 134 18.54 -4.19 19.86
N THR A 135 19.79 -4.43 19.44
CA THR A 135 20.96 -4.32 20.34
C THR A 135 21.20 -2.89 20.80
N ARG A 136 20.89 -1.90 19.95
CA ARG A 136 20.89 -0.46 20.32
C ARG A 136 19.70 -0.02 21.16
N GLY A 137 18.68 -0.86 21.33
CA GLY A 137 17.44 -0.51 22.04
C GLY A 137 16.52 0.43 21.28
N ASP A 138 16.73 0.63 19.97
CA ASP A 138 15.92 1.50 19.13
C ASP A 138 14.62 0.78 18.70
N LYS A 139 13.60 0.88 19.54
CA LYS A 139 12.31 0.22 19.32
C LYS A 139 11.58 0.73 18.08
N ALA A 140 11.65 2.04 17.80
CA ALA A 140 10.98 2.63 16.65
C ALA A 140 11.55 2.07 15.34
N ARG A 141 12.89 1.96 15.25
CA ARG A 141 13.53 1.34 14.09
C ARG A 141 13.20 -0.14 13.97
N VAL A 142 13.16 -0.89 15.07
CA VAL A 142 12.76 -2.31 15.05
C VAL A 142 11.35 -2.48 14.47
N GLU A 143 10.39 -1.67 14.91
CA GLU A 143 9.01 -1.74 14.42
C GLU A 143 8.90 -1.39 12.93
N GLN A 144 9.65 -0.37 12.49
CA GLN A 144 9.73 0.01 11.07
C GLN A 144 10.27 -1.13 10.21
N VAL A 145 11.40 -1.72 10.63
CA VAL A 145 12.02 -2.84 9.92
C VAL A 145 11.12 -4.09 9.94
N ASP A 146 10.44 -4.36 11.05
CA ASP A 146 9.49 -5.48 11.16
C ASP A 146 8.30 -5.31 10.19
N ALA A 147 7.81 -4.09 10.01
CA ALA A 147 6.76 -3.81 9.03
C ALA A 147 7.23 -4.07 7.59
N LEU A 148 8.48 -3.70 7.25
CA LEU A 148 9.07 -3.98 5.94
C LEU A 148 9.30 -5.47 5.73
N LEU A 149 9.86 -6.17 6.72
CA LEU A 149 10.07 -7.62 6.69
C LEU A 149 8.77 -8.38 6.46
N ARG A 150 7.67 -7.99 7.11
CA ARG A 150 6.35 -8.61 6.87
C ARG A 150 5.93 -8.49 5.40
N ARG A 151 6.04 -7.29 4.82
CA ARG A 151 5.67 -7.06 3.41
C ARG A 151 6.56 -7.84 2.45
N HIS A 152 7.87 -7.83 2.68
CA HIS A 152 8.81 -8.55 1.83
C HIS A 152 8.58 -10.06 1.88
N ARG A 153 8.31 -10.64 3.06
CA ARG A 153 8.02 -12.07 3.17
C ARG A 153 6.76 -12.47 2.41
N VAL A 154 5.66 -11.72 2.57
CA VAL A 154 4.43 -11.95 1.80
C VAL A 154 4.72 -11.89 0.29
N ARG A 155 5.40 -10.84 -0.16
CA ARG A 155 5.74 -10.69 -1.58
C ARG A 155 6.65 -11.82 -2.09
N LEU A 156 7.56 -12.29 -1.26
CA LEU A 156 8.49 -13.35 -1.61
C LEU A 156 7.76 -14.70 -1.74
N ASP A 157 6.76 -14.95 -0.91
CA ASP A 157 5.90 -16.13 -1.05
C ASP A 157 5.04 -16.04 -2.32
N GLU A 158 4.47 -14.87 -2.64
CA GLU A 158 3.76 -14.65 -3.90
C GLU A 158 4.64 -14.93 -5.13
N LEU A 159 5.87 -14.41 -5.14
CA LEU A 159 6.82 -14.61 -6.25
C LEU A 159 7.23 -16.07 -6.40
N ARG A 160 7.34 -16.83 -5.30
CA ARG A 160 7.62 -18.26 -5.34
C ARG A 160 6.46 -19.06 -5.94
N GLU A 161 5.22 -18.70 -5.60
CA GLU A 161 4.05 -19.33 -6.23
C GLU A 161 3.95 -18.95 -7.72
N GLU A 162 4.23 -17.70 -8.07
CA GLU A 162 4.31 -17.27 -9.47
C GLU A 162 5.38 -18.04 -10.24
N ALA A 163 6.58 -18.22 -9.68
CA ALA A 163 7.64 -19.02 -10.27
C ALA A 163 7.24 -20.49 -10.47
N ARG A 164 6.46 -21.08 -9.54
CA ARG A 164 5.92 -22.44 -9.73
C ARG A 164 4.97 -22.52 -10.92
N VAL A 165 4.03 -21.58 -11.02
CA VAL A 165 3.09 -21.52 -12.16
C VAL A 165 3.84 -21.31 -13.48
N LEU A 166 4.82 -20.41 -13.50
CA LEU A 166 5.64 -20.16 -14.68
C LEU A 166 6.52 -21.34 -15.07
N THR A 167 6.98 -22.14 -14.10
CA THR A 167 7.72 -23.38 -14.37
C THR A 167 6.85 -24.39 -15.11
N GLU A 168 5.58 -24.54 -14.71
CA GLU A 168 4.63 -25.40 -15.42
C GLU A 168 4.33 -24.86 -16.83
N ALA A 169 4.15 -23.55 -16.97
CA ALA A 169 3.90 -22.92 -18.28
C ALA A 169 5.12 -23.06 -19.22
N ALA A 170 6.33 -22.80 -18.73
CA ALA A 170 7.58 -22.91 -19.48
C ALA A 170 7.89 -24.34 -19.97
N ARG A 171 7.35 -25.35 -19.28
CA ARG A 171 7.44 -26.76 -19.68
C ARG A 171 6.53 -27.10 -20.85
N ASN A 172 5.37 -26.45 -20.95
CA ASN A 172 4.38 -26.66 -21.99
C ASN A 172 4.57 -25.73 -23.20
N GLU A 173 5.52 -24.80 -23.12
CA GLU A 173 5.83 -23.84 -24.19
C GLU A 173 6.58 -24.55 -25.33
N PRO A 174 6.15 -24.38 -26.59
CA PRO A 174 6.88 -24.93 -27.74
C PRO A 174 8.28 -24.30 -27.84
N PRO A 175 9.28 -25.04 -28.36
CA PRO A 175 10.61 -24.48 -28.58
C PRO A 175 10.52 -23.28 -29.53
N GLU A 176 11.30 -22.23 -29.25
CA GLU A 176 11.41 -21.08 -30.14
C GLU A 176 11.90 -21.52 -31.54
N PRO A 177 11.37 -20.92 -32.62
CA PRO A 177 11.67 -21.29 -34.00
C PRO A 177 13.11 -20.97 -34.43
#